data_AF-A0A8H6QHQ7-F1
#
_entry.id   AF-A0A8H6QHQ7-F1
#
_cell.length_a   1.000
_cell.length_b   1.000
_cell.length_c   1.000
_cell.angle_alpha   90.00
_cell.angle_beta   90.00
_cell.angle_gamma   90.00
#
_symmetry.space_group_name_H-M   'P 1'
#
loop_
_entity.id
_entity.type
_entity.pdbx_description
1 polymer ?
#
loop_
_entity_poly.entity_id
_entity_poly.type
_entity_poly.pdbx_seq_one_letter_code
_entity_poly.pdbx_strand_id
1 'polypeptide(L)'
;MQTPSRDSSLELAPQACQSCRSGKRRCDKALPKCSSCAKRGRTCEYWWPETRAHSTTASDPARGWYPSPLNEEQQRDVHTIDFPTILFLDPDLLQHGQVDTAHSTVSVPAHVLHLLGDLDEIRFTAGRFFEHIHQWMPFISKKRFYDMYLQPAFHTRPDVVLLLLAQKLITTFPPAGAQGPRTPLYYAVRRFYVEVEGAFSILVLQAGVLVALYELGHGIYPAAYLSIGACARHAHALGINVGRTVPTRRVLTFVEVEERRRVWWAIVILDRFVSIGCPGRPFATADPRLDDLLPADDAAWDQGIVRPEDLSTLSSPMTGHMSKFALLCQAGRLLGQVLHHLASDVAIHDEVWMQLDRTLQSMLAAALNIDCPDYDQITFVYSALVALYTPWLIPNRAADPHSDRSRRARVVLEQITDRISANLVERQCFLGRDPEDMSPWGLYFAYRICGAHMRTQRKTPHAAAVIQSLREGFRTIEVRWNVAGVYLQLLEAQEAIHLGI
;
A
#
# COMPACT_ATOMS: atom_id res chain seq x y z
N MET A 1 -35.50 78.83 3.44
CA MET A 1 -34.08 79.08 3.71
C MET A 1 -33.56 77.92 4.54
N GLN A 2 -32.87 76.99 3.88
CA GLN A 2 -32.28 75.81 4.48
C GLN A 2 -31.04 76.21 5.29
N THR A 3 -30.94 75.70 6.51
CA THR A 3 -29.73 75.68 7.33
C THR A 3 -28.74 74.67 6.74
N PRO A 4 -27.45 75.01 6.51
CA PRO A 4 -26.45 74.00 6.22
C PRO A 4 -25.82 73.52 7.54
N SER A 5 -26.19 72.30 7.94
CA SER A 5 -25.43 71.49 8.89
C SER A 5 -24.12 71.05 8.25
N ARG A 6 -23.00 71.63 8.67
CA ARG A 6 -21.65 71.13 8.38
C ARG A 6 -21.20 70.24 9.53
N ASP A 7 -21.62 68.99 9.48
CA ASP A 7 -20.96 67.92 10.23
C ASP A 7 -20.09 67.17 9.20
N SER A 8 -18.82 67.55 9.11
CA SER A 8 -17.85 66.87 8.26
C SER A 8 -17.48 65.56 8.92
N SER A 9 -18.06 64.46 8.45
CA SER A 9 -17.67 63.10 8.77
C SER A 9 -16.19 62.88 8.42
N LEU A 10 -15.31 63.09 9.40
CA LEU A 10 -13.89 62.75 9.32
C LEU A 10 -13.77 61.25 9.11
N GLU A 11 -13.16 60.82 8.00
CA GLU A 11 -12.88 59.41 7.74
C GLU A 11 -11.98 58.84 8.85
N LEU A 12 -12.50 57.82 9.55
CA LEU A 12 -11.79 57.11 10.61
C LEU A 12 -11.26 55.78 10.07
N ALA A 13 -10.02 55.45 10.40
CA ALA A 13 -9.43 54.16 10.08
C ALA A 13 -10.10 53.02 10.90
N PRO A 14 -10.19 51.78 10.36
CA PRO A 14 -10.81 50.66 11.05
C PRO A 14 -10.02 50.22 12.31
N GLN A 15 -8.68 50.32 12.26
CA GLN A 15 -7.79 49.99 13.38
C GLN A 15 -6.95 51.18 13.86
N ALA A 16 -6.41 51.06 15.07
CA ALA A 16 -5.39 51.98 15.57
C ALA A 16 -4.12 51.89 14.71
N CYS A 17 -3.47 53.03 14.45
CA CYS A 17 -2.21 53.06 13.69
C CYS A 17 -1.08 52.27 14.39
N GLN A 18 -0.10 51.81 13.62
CA GLN A 18 1.00 50.98 14.10
C GLN A 18 1.82 51.67 15.20
N SER A 19 2.07 52.98 15.09
CA SER A 19 2.81 53.76 16.10
C SER A 19 2.10 53.83 17.46
N CYS A 20 0.77 53.95 17.48
CA CYS A 20 0.02 53.93 18.72
C CYS A 20 -0.14 52.51 19.29
N ARG A 21 -0.27 51.51 18.40
CA ARG A 21 -0.36 50.09 18.79
C ARG A 21 0.93 49.57 19.42
N SER A 22 2.08 49.85 18.80
CA SER A 22 3.41 49.50 19.34
C SER A 22 3.74 50.24 20.64
N GLY A 23 3.33 51.51 20.72
CA GLY A 23 3.53 52.33 21.92
C GLY A 23 2.56 52.06 23.07
N LYS A 24 1.55 51.18 22.91
CA LYS A 24 0.43 50.94 23.84
C LYS A 24 -0.29 52.23 24.27
N ARG A 25 -0.64 53.09 23.31
CA ARG A 25 -1.28 54.39 23.55
C ARG A 25 -2.63 54.51 22.84
N ARG A 26 -3.47 55.42 23.35
CA ARG A 26 -4.78 55.71 22.76
C ARG A 26 -4.62 56.37 21.38
N CYS A 27 -5.35 55.85 20.40
CA CYS A 27 -5.40 56.32 19.01
C CYS A 27 -6.84 56.71 18.68
N ASP A 28 -7.04 57.92 18.19
CA ASP A 28 -8.31 58.48 17.74
C ASP A 28 -8.69 58.06 16.31
N LYS A 29 -7.82 57.30 15.63
CA LYS A 29 -8.04 56.71 14.30
C LYS A 29 -8.33 57.71 13.16
N ALA A 30 -8.14 59.01 13.36
CA ALA A 30 -8.29 60.00 12.31
C ALA A 30 -7.33 59.74 11.13
N LEU A 31 -7.84 59.86 9.90
CA LEU A 31 -7.07 59.85 8.66
C LEU A 31 -6.73 61.28 8.24
N PRO A 32 -5.56 61.52 7.61
CA PRO A 32 -4.49 60.56 7.31
C PRO A 32 -3.53 60.30 8.49
N LYS A 33 -3.56 61.11 9.55
CA LYS A 33 -2.74 60.92 10.76
C LYS A 33 -3.60 61.10 12.02
N CYS A 34 -3.44 60.20 12.98
CA CYS A 34 -4.10 60.33 14.28
C CYS A 34 -3.52 61.52 15.08
N SER A 35 -4.35 62.18 15.90
CA SER A 35 -3.99 63.35 16.70
C SER A 35 -2.78 63.10 17.60
N SER A 36 -2.65 61.87 18.13
CA SER A 36 -1.56 61.46 19.01
C SER A 36 -0.20 61.39 18.30
N CYS A 37 -0.19 60.97 17.03
CA CYS A 37 1.02 60.93 16.21
C CYS A 37 1.35 62.31 15.63
N ALA A 38 0.33 63.09 15.24
CA ALA A 38 0.48 64.45 14.74
C ALA A 38 1.14 65.37 15.78
N LYS A 39 0.65 65.38 17.03
CA LYS A 39 1.22 66.21 18.11
C LYS A 39 2.66 65.86 18.49
N ARG A 40 3.11 64.63 18.20
CA ARG A 40 4.42 64.12 18.61
C ARG A 40 5.41 64.01 17.45
N GLY A 41 5.03 64.47 16.25
CA GLY A 41 5.88 64.39 15.06
C GLY A 41 6.27 62.96 14.66
N ARG A 42 5.43 61.96 14.95
CA ARG A 42 5.72 60.54 14.65
C ARG A 42 5.03 60.09 13.36
N THR A 43 5.65 59.14 12.66
CA THR A 43 5.06 58.47 11.50
C THR A 43 3.80 57.72 11.92
N CYS A 44 2.68 57.98 11.24
CA CYS A 44 1.38 57.40 11.54
C CYS A 44 0.94 56.56 10.35
N GLU A 45 1.13 55.25 10.45
CA GLU A 45 0.79 54.30 9.39
C GLU A 45 -0.35 53.39 9.86
N TYR A 46 -1.37 53.27 9.03
CA TYR A 46 -2.44 52.29 9.19
C TYR A 46 -2.15 51.12 8.24
N TRP A 47 -2.45 49.91 8.68
CA TRP A 47 -2.31 48.74 7.82
C TRP A 47 -3.58 48.60 6.97
N TRP A 48 -3.48 48.48 5.66
CA TRP A 48 -4.56 48.09 4.77
C TRP A 48 -4.14 46.78 4.07
N PRO A 49 -4.98 45.72 4.04
CA PRO A 49 -4.70 44.57 3.20
C PRO A 49 -4.72 45.02 1.75
N GLU A 50 -3.55 45.09 1.13
CA GLU A 50 -3.38 45.69 -0.19
C GLU A 50 -3.81 44.68 -1.27
N THR A 51 -5.01 44.89 -1.83
CA THR A 51 -5.32 44.47 -3.19
C THR A 51 -4.25 45.06 -4.10
N ARG A 52 -3.47 44.19 -4.76
CA ARG A 52 -2.37 44.58 -5.65
C ARG A 52 -2.82 45.67 -6.64
N ALA A 53 -2.25 46.86 -6.49
CA ALA A 53 -2.26 47.90 -7.50
C ALA A 53 -0.82 48.35 -7.76
N HIS A 54 -0.45 48.32 -9.03
CA HIS A 54 0.87 48.60 -9.58
C HIS A 54 1.41 49.97 -9.17
N SER A 55 2.68 50.01 -8.75
CA SER A 55 3.44 51.24 -8.55
C SER A 55 3.82 51.84 -9.91
N THR A 56 3.21 52.97 -10.26
CA THR A 56 3.69 53.89 -11.29
C THR A 56 4.67 54.88 -10.66
N THR A 57 5.95 54.80 -11.03
CA THR A 57 6.87 55.93 -10.91
C THR A 57 6.69 56.84 -12.12
N ALA A 58 6.37 58.10 -11.85
CA ALA A 58 6.26 59.16 -12.84
C ALA A 58 7.63 59.55 -13.41
N SER A 59 7.71 59.67 -14.74
CA SER A 59 8.64 60.58 -15.40
C SER A 59 8.15 60.93 -16.81
N ASP A 60 8.08 62.25 -17.04
CA ASP A 60 8.00 63.02 -18.29
C ASP A 60 6.67 63.20 -19.07
N PRO A 61 6.15 64.45 -19.13
CA PRO A 61 5.08 64.85 -20.04
C PRO A 61 5.65 65.56 -21.28
N ALA A 62 6.15 64.81 -22.27
CA ALA A 62 6.35 65.34 -23.62
C ALA A 62 6.55 64.21 -24.66
N ARG A 63 5.81 64.32 -25.79
CA ARG A 63 5.71 63.40 -26.95
C ARG A 63 4.70 62.29 -26.74
N GLY A 64 3.69 62.08 -27.56
CA GLY A 64 3.45 62.49 -28.94
C GLY A 64 2.60 61.37 -29.55
N TRP A 65 1.51 61.74 -30.21
CA TRP A 65 0.46 60.85 -30.68
C TRP A 65 0.94 59.68 -31.53
N TYR A 66 0.49 58.46 -31.21
CA TYR A 66 0.17 57.40 -32.18
C TYR A 66 -0.98 56.52 -31.64
N PRO A 67 -2.04 56.24 -32.43
CA PRO A 67 -3.08 55.31 -32.03
C PRO A 67 -2.59 53.87 -32.16
N SER A 68 -2.91 53.05 -31.15
CA SER A 68 -2.78 51.59 -31.16
C SER A 68 -3.51 50.99 -32.36
N PRO A 69 -3.00 49.87 -32.91
CA PRO A 69 -3.88 48.70 -32.92
C PRO A 69 -3.13 47.38 -32.63
N LEU A 70 -3.78 46.54 -31.79
CA LEU A 70 -3.66 45.07 -31.72
C LEU A 70 -2.36 44.53 -31.05
N ASN A 71 -2.35 43.68 -30.03
CA ASN A 71 -3.08 42.42 -29.85
C ASN A 71 -3.40 42.08 -28.37
N GLU A 72 -4.55 41.45 -28.17
CA GLU A 72 -5.05 40.79 -26.95
C GLU A 72 -4.37 39.42 -26.65
N GLU A 73 -3.08 39.22 -26.94
CA GLU A 73 -2.46 37.87 -26.92
C GLU A 73 -1.25 37.68 -26.00
N GLN A 74 -1.20 38.33 -24.82
CA GLN A 74 -0.12 38.00 -23.87
C GLN A 74 -0.58 37.88 -22.41
N GLN A 75 -1.67 37.14 -22.18
CA GLN A 75 -1.77 36.33 -20.97
C GLN A 75 -0.71 35.24 -21.06
N ARG A 76 0.50 35.53 -20.57
CA ARG A 76 1.47 34.48 -20.28
C ARG A 76 0.87 33.62 -19.15
N ASP A 77 0.36 32.45 -19.52
CA ASP A 77 0.12 31.35 -18.61
C ASP A 77 1.36 31.18 -17.72
N VAL A 78 1.24 31.52 -16.44
CA VAL A 78 2.24 31.12 -15.47
C VAL A 78 2.00 29.63 -15.26
N HIS A 79 2.69 28.80 -16.04
CA HIS A 79 2.71 27.36 -15.82
C HIS A 79 3.27 27.09 -14.41
N THR A 80 2.39 26.83 -13.45
CA THR A 80 2.80 26.34 -12.14
C THR A 80 3.31 24.92 -12.32
N ILE A 81 4.57 24.68 -11.94
CA ILE A 81 5.14 23.32 -11.92
C ILE A 81 4.32 22.49 -10.92
N ASP A 82 3.87 21.32 -11.35
CA ASP A 82 3.08 20.41 -10.52
C ASP A 82 3.92 19.76 -9.42
N PHE A 83 3.26 19.38 -8.32
CA PHE A 83 3.91 18.78 -7.15
C PHE A 83 4.80 17.57 -7.49
N PRO A 84 4.34 16.57 -8.29
CA PRO A 84 5.19 15.46 -8.71
C PRO A 84 6.50 15.92 -9.37
N THR A 85 6.42 16.86 -10.31
CA THR A 85 7.61 17.35 -11.01
C THR A 85 8.59 18.02 -10.04
N ILE A 86 8.11 18.82 -9.09
CA ILE A 86 8.98 19.42 -8.05
C ILE A 86 9.60 18.32 -7.18
N LEU A 87 8.82 17.34 -6.74
CA LEU A 87 9.27 16.23 -5.88
C LEU A 87 10.46 15.48 -6.49
N PHE A 88 10.47 15.27 -7.81
CA PHE A 88 11.53 14.52 -8.48
C PHE A 88 12.70 15.38 -8.99
N LEU A 89 12.47 16.65 -9.35
CA LEU A 89 13.51 17.52 -9.89
C LEU A 89 14.26 18.31 -8.81
N ASP A 90 13.55 18.83 -7.80
CA ASP A 90 14.13 19.63 -6.71
C ASP A 90 13.26 19.52 -5.43
N PRO A 91 13.39 18.41 -4.67
CA PRO A 91 12.59 18.19 -3.46
C PRO A 91 12.88 19.21 -2.34
N ASP A 92 14.01 19.93 -2.38
CA ASP A 92 14.36 20.92 -1.36
C ASP A 92 13.46 22.17 -1.42
N LEU A 93 12.85 22.45 -2.58
CA LEU A 93 11.85 23.50 -2.73
C LEU A 93 10.58 23.23 -1.91
N LEU A 94 10.23 21.95 -1.68
CA LEU A 94 9.08 21.57 -0.84
C LEU A 94 9.30 21.91 0.64
N GLN A 95 10.55 22.10 1.08
CA GLN A 95 10.86 22.48 2.46
C GLN A 95 10.63 23.98 2.73
N HIS A 96 10.77 24.78 1.67
CA HIS A 96 10.78 26.24 1.72
C HIS A 96 9.45 26.87 1.25
N GLY A 97 8.69 26.18 0.40
CA GLY A 97 7.37 26.59 -0.05
C GLY A 97 6.22 25.92 0.71
N GLN A 98 5.13 26.66 0.96
CA GLN A 98 3.80 26.03 1.05
C GLN A 98 3.39 25.64 -0.37
N VAL A 99 4.00 24.60 -0.93
CA VAL A 99 3.45 23.97 -2.12
C VAL A 99 2.21 23.25 -1.62
N ASP A 100 1.04 23.84 -1.83
CA ASP A 100 -0.21 23.11 -1.69
C ASP A 100 -0.04 21.84 -2.50
N THR A 101 -0.07 20.68 -1.83
CA THR A 101 -0.09 19.38 -2.49
C THR A 101 -1.28 19.44 -3.44
N ALA A 102 -1.02 19.73 -4.70
CA ALA A 102 -2.05 20.09 -5.65
C ALA A 102 -3.10 18.98 -5.62
N HIS A 103 -4.32 19.34 -5.24
CA HIS A 103 -5.45 18.44 -5.38
C HIS A 103 -5.44 17.96 -6.83
N SER A 104 -5.43 16.64 -7.03
CA SER A 104 -5.48 16.06 -8.36
C SER A 104 -6.54 16.78 -9.17
N THR A 105 -6.15 17.40 -10.28
CA THR A 105 -7.05 18.12 -11.19
C THR A 105 -7.99 17.17 -11.93
N VAL A 106 -7.87 15.86 -11.67
CA VAL A 106 -8.66 14.79 -12.25
C VAL A 106 -10.05 14.81 -11.62
N SER A 107 -11.03 15.19 -12.43
CA SER A 107 -12.44 15.02 -12.07
C SER A 107 -12.80 13.54 -12.11
N VAL A 108 -13.65 13.09 -11.18
CA VAL A 108 -14.13 11.71 -11.17
C VAL A 108 -15.15 11.52 -12.30
N PRO A 109 -14.89 10.66 -13.30
CA PRO A 109 -15.84 10.46 -14.40
C PRO A 109 -17.15 9.83 -13.91
N ALA A 110 -18.29 10.22 -14.50
CA ALA A 110 -19.61 9.71 -14.09
C ALA A 110 -19.73 8.18 -14.19
N HIS A 111 -19.10 7.56 -15.18
CA HIS A 111 -19.11 6.10 -15.33
C HIS A 111 -18.34 5.39 -14.20
N VAL A 112 -17.30 6.02 -13.63
CA VAL A 112 -16.54 5.50 -12.48
C VAL A 112 -17.41 5.49 -11.23
N LEU A 113 -18.18 6.57 -11.02
CA LEU A 113 -19.17 6.64 -9.93
C LEU A 113 -20.28 5.60 -10.11
N HIS A 114 -20.74 5.37 -11.34
CA HIS A 114 -21.75 4.35 -11.62
C HIS A 114 -21.27 2.94 -11.30
N LEU A 115 -20.00 2.62 -11.59
CA LEU A 115 -19.41 1.32 -11.24
C LEU A 115 -19.32 1.11 -9.72
N LEU A 116 -19.22 2.18 -8.95
CA LEU A 116 -19.10 2.09 -7.50
C LEU A 116 -20.40 1.64 -6.86
N GLY A 117 -21.54 2.07 -7.40
CA GLY A 117 -22.87 1.77 -6.88
C GLY A 117 -23.38 2.85 -5.93
N ASP A 118 -24.47 2.54 -5.24
CA ASP A 118 -25.02 3.41 -4.20
C ASP A 118 -24.25 3.29 -2.87
N LEU A 119 -24.63 4.13 -1.90
CA LEU A 119 -24.00 4.15 -0.58
C LEU A 119 -24.12 2.82 0.18
N ASP A 120 -25.19 2.06 -0.03
CA ASP A 120 -25.42 0.80 0.65
C ASP A 120 -24.51 -0.28 0.07
N GLU A 121 -24.35 -0.34 -1.26
CA GLU A 121 -23.42 -1.23 -1.93
C GLU A 121 -21.96 -0.92 -1.55
N ILE A 122 -21.60 0.37 -1.42
CA ILE A 122 -20.28 0.79 -0.96
C ILE A 122 -20.02 0.31 0.48
N ARG A 123 -20.98 0.52 1.38
CA ARG A 123 -20.86 0.10 2.79
C ARG A 123 -20.79 -1.42 2.93
N PHE A 124 -21.58 -2.13 2.15
CA PHE A 124 -21.56 -3.59 2.08
C PHE A 124 -20.19 -4.12 1.63
N THR A 125 -19.69 -3.57 0.52
CA THR A 125 -18.36 -3.90 -0.03
C THR A 125 -17.24 -3.62 0.97
N ALA A 126 -17.28 -2.46 1.63
CA ALA A 126 -16.32 -2.12 2.67
C ALA A 126 -16.40 -3.06 3.87
N GLY A 127 -17.60 -3.43 4.30
CA GLY A 127 -17.83 -4.42 5.34
C GLY A 127 -17.14 -5.75 5.03
N ARG A 128 -17.39 -6.30 3.83
CA ARG A 128 -16.72 -7.54 3.37
C ARG A 128 -15.21 -7.42 3.30
N PHE A 129 -14.67 -6.28 2.88
CA PHE A 129 -13.23 -6.06 2.89
C PHE A 129 -12.65 -6.18 4.32
N PHE A 130 -13.25 -5.51 5.30
CA PHE A 130 -12.77 -5.54 6.69
C PHE A 130 -13.04 -6.87 7.40
N GLU A 131 -14.07 -7.60 6.98
CA GLU A 131 -14.42 -8.91 7.51
C GLU A 131 -13.48 -10.01 7.01
N HIS A 132 -13.09 -9.98 5.74
CA HIS A 132 -12.37 -11.08 5.10
C HIS A 132 -10.91 -10.75 4.78
N ILE A 133 -10.65 -9.72 3.95
CA ILE A 133 -9.30 -9.43 3.42
C ILE A 133 -8.41 -8.75 4.45
N HIS A 134 -8.98 -7.82 5.23
CA HIS A 134 -8.27 -7.10 6.26
C HIS A 134 -7.73 -8.02 7.36
N GLN A 135 -8.35 -9.19 7.60
CA GLN A 135 -7.90 -10.10 8.66
C GLN A 135 -6.50 -10.66 8.42
N TRP A 136 -6.12 -10.89 7.17
CA TRP A 136 -4.80 -11.40 6.79
C TRP A 136 -3.92 -10.38 6.05
N MET A 137 -4.48 -9.22 5.66
CA MET A 137 -3.76 -8.12 5.02
C MET A 137 -4.24 -6.74 5.54
N PRO A 138 -4.06 -6.42 6.84
CA PRO A 138 -4.57 -5.21 7.50
C PRO A 138 -3.71 -3.97 7.24
N PHE A 139 -3.74 -3.41 6.04
CA PHE A 139 -2.96 -2.18 5.70
C PHE A 139 -3.81 -0.91 5.51
N ILE A 140 -5.12 -1.00 5.71
CA ILE A 140 -6.05 0.14 5.66
C ILE A 140 -6.62 0.36 7.06
N SER A 141 -6.60 1.59 7.55
CA SER A 141 -7.15 1.89 8.88
C SER A 141 -8.67 1.81 8.86
N LYS A 142 -9.25 0.81 9.52
CA LYS A 142 -10.71 0.64 9.64
C LYS A 142 -11.39 1.88 10.22
N LYS A 143 -10.85 2.40 11.33
CA LYS A 143 -11.36 3.61 11.97
C LYS A 143 -11.36 4.82 11.02
N ARG A 144 -10.21 5.14 10.42
CA ARG A 144 -10.10 6.31 9.53
C ARG A 144 -10.91 6.13 8.24
N PHE A 145 -11.05 4.90 7.76
CA PHE A 145 -11.86 4.61 6.60
C PHE A 145 -13.32 5.04 6.80
N TYR A 146 -13.95 4.57 7.88
CA TYR A 146 -15.34 4.94 8.18
C TYR A 146 -15.47 6.40 8.63
N ASP A 147 -14.53 6.90 9.43
CA ASP A 147 -14.60 8.26 9.99
C ASP A 147 -14.30 9.35 8.94
N MET A 148 -13.43 9.09 7.96
CA MET A 148 -12.91 10.13 7.06
C MET A 148 -13.26 9.92 5.59
N TYR A 149 -13.28 8.69 5.09
CA TYR A 149 -13.36 8.42 3.65
C TYR A 149 -14.79 8.17 3.17
N LEU A 150 -15.68 7.67 4.03
CA LEU A 150 -17.11 7.51 3.71
C LEU A 150 -17.99 8.74 4.04
N GLN A 151 -17.39 9.93 4.10
CA GLN A 151 -18.10 11.18 4.34
C GLN A 151 -18.86 11.66 3.09
N PRO A 152 -19.99 12.40 3.18
CA PRO A 152 -20.89 12.69 2.05
C PRO A 152 -20.24 13.27 0.78
N ALA A 153 -19.12 13.98 0.92
CA ALA A 153 -18.39 14.59 -0.19
C ALA A 153 -17.31 13.68 -0.84
N PHE A 154 -17.28 12.38 -0.56
CA PHE A 154 -16.22 11.50 -1.09
C PHE A 154 -16.24 11.38 -2.63
N HIS A 155 -17.39 11.57 -3.27
CA HIS A 155 -17.55 11.45 -4.73
C HIS A 155 -16.69 12.44 -5.54
N THR A 156 -16.25 13.55 -4.92
CA THR A 156 -15.37 14.54 -5.55
C THR A 156 -13.88 14.24 -5.34
N ARG A 157 -13.56 13.18 -4.58
CA ARG A 157 -12.21 12.80 -4.20
C ARG A 157 -11.74 11.59 -5.01
N PRO A 158 -10.95 11.78 -6.09
CA PRO A 158 -10.56 10.68 -6.97
C PRO A 158 -9.73 9.60 -6.26
N ASP A 159 -8.92 10.00 -5.27
CA ASP A 159 -8.14 9.10 -4.42
C ASP A 159 -9.02 8.17 -3.57
N VAL A 160 -10.11 8.69 -3.00
CA VAL A 160 -11.09 7.92 -2.23
C VAL A 160 -11.90 7.01 -3.16
N VAL A 161 -12.41 7.54 -4.27
CA VAL A 161 -13.19 6.75 -5.24
C VAL A 161 -12.38 5.58 -5.79
N LEU A 162 -11.10 5.80 -6.09
CA LEU A 162 -10.20 4.75 -6.54
C LEU A 162 -10.01 3.66 -5.47
N LEU A 163 -9.83 4.04 -4.20
CA LEU A 163 -9.71 3.09 -3.10
C LEU A 163 -10.99 2.24 -2.94
N LEU A 164 -12.17 2.88 -2.98
CA LEU A 164 -13.45 2.18 -2.86
C LEU A 164 -13.67 1.21 -4.04
N LEU A 165 -13.30 1.61 -5.26
CA LEU A 165 -13.36 0.73 -6.42
C LEU A 165 -12.37 -0.43 -6.33
N ALA A 166 -11.16 -0.21 -5.82
CA ALA A 166 -10.19 -1.27 -5.60
C ALA A 166 -10.66 -2.25 -4.50
N GLN A 167 -11.34 -1.77 -3.45
CA GLN A 167 -12.01 -2.63 -2.47
C GLN A 167 -13.15 -3.44 -3.10
N LYS A 168 -13.94 -2.82 -3.97
CA LYS A 168 -14.98 -3.52 -4.75
C LYS A 168 -14.40 -4.60 -5.64
N LEU A 169 -13.32 -4.28 -6.36
CA LEU A 169 -12.62 -5.21 -7.23
C LEU A 169 -12.09 -6.41 -6.45
N ILE A 170 -11.37 -6.19 -5.34
CA ILE A 170 -10.80 -7.30 -4.59
C ILE A 170 -11.87 -8.15 -3.93
N THR A 171 -12.99 -7.58 -3.46
CA THR A 171 -14.05 -8.35 -2.75
C THR A 171 -15.05 -9.02 -3.68
N THR A 172 -15.14 -8.58 -4.93
CA THR A 172 -16.03 -9.17 -5.93
C THR A 172 -15.42 -10.46 -6.50
N PHE A 173 -16.20 -11.52 -6.53
CA PHE A 173 -15.78 -12.78 -7.12
C PHE A 173 -15.83 -12.67 -8.65
N PRO A 174 -14.82 -13.19 -9.37
CA PRO A 174 -14.88 -13.21 -10.82
C PRO A 174 -16.09 -14.06 -11.27
N PRO A 175 -16.78 -13.67 -12.35
CA PRO A 175 -17.88 -14.46 -12.88
C PRO A 175 -17.39 -15.86 -13.27
N ALA A 176 -18.18 -16.89 -12.92
CA ALA A 176 -17.85 -18.27 -13.26
C ALA A 176 -17.79 -18.46 -14.79
N GLY A 177 -16.76 -19.15 -15.29
CA GLY A 177 -16.62 -19.53 -16.69
C GLY A 177 -15.58 -18.72 -17.50
N ALA A 178 -15.78 -18.63 -18.81
CA ALA A 178 -14.75 -18.26 -19.79
C ALA A 178 -14.29 -16.80 -19.80
N GLN A 179 -14.95 -15.90 -19.04
CA GLN A 179 -14.59 -14.47 -19.03
C GLN A 179 -13.28 -14.19 -18.27
N GLY A 180 -12.83 -15.14 -17.44
CA GLY A 180 -11.57 -15.05 -16.72
C GLY A 180 -11.52 -13.87 -15.73
N PRO A 181 -10.37 -13.64 -15.08
CA PRO A 181 -10.25 -12.60 -14.05
C PRO A 181 -10.07 -11.17 -14.59
N ARG A 182 -10.00 -10.98 -15.92
CA ARG A 182 -9.84 -9.64 -16.53
C ARG A 182 -11.23 -9.04 -16.82
N THR A 183 -11.96 -8.72 -15.75
CA THR A 183 -13.33 -8.22 -15.83
C THR A 183 -13.39 -6.76 -16.31
N PRO A 184 -14.56 -6.27 -16.77
CA PRO A 184 -14.76 -4.85 -17.05
C PRO A 184 -14.42 -3.94 -15.86
N LEU A 185 -14.75 -4.38 -14.64
CA LEU A 185 -14.39 -3.67 -13.40
C LEU A 185 -12.87 -3.58 -13.26
N TYR A 186 -12.13 -4.68 -13.45
CA TYR A 186 -10.66 -4.66 -13.41
C TYR A 186 -10.06 -3.63 -14.39
N TYR A 187 -10.53 -3.60 -15.64
CA TYR A 187 -10.04 -2.63 -16.62
C TYR A 187 -10.38 -1.18 -16.25
N ALA A 188 -11.58 -0.94 -15.73
CA ALA A 188 -11.99 0.38 -15.28
C ALA A 188 -11.13 0.88 -14.09
N VAL A 189 -10.89 0.02 -13.10
CA VAL A 189 -10.01 0.35 -11.96
C VAL A 189 -8.59 0.60 -12.42
N ARG A 190 -8.03 -0.24 -13.31
CA ARG A 190 -6.69 -0.07 -13.86
C ARG A 190 -6.53 1.25 -14.61
N ARG A 191 -7.51 1.61 -15.44
CA ARG A 191 -7.50 2.87 -16.19
C ARG A 191 -7.58 4.07 -15.25
N PHE A 192 -8.53 4.04 -14.32
CA PHE A 192 -8.71 5.12 -13.36
C PHE A 192 -7.50 5.26 -12.42
N TYR A 193 -6.84 4.16 -12.06
CA TYR A 193 -5.59 4.18 -11.30
C TYR A 193 -4.53 5.04 -12.00
N VAL A 194 -4.28 4.80 -13.29
CA VAL A 194 -3.28 5.56 -14.08
C VAL A 194 -3.66 7.04 -14.18
N GLU A 195 -4.95 7.36 -14.27
CA GLU A 195 -5.40 8.76 -14.28
C GLU A 195 -5.11 9.46 -12.94
N VAL A 196 -5.15 8.74 -11.81
CA VAL A 196 -5.04 9.32 -10.46
C VAL A 196 -3.66 9.14 -9.82
N GLU A 197 -2.78 8.29 -10.37
CA GLU A 197 -1.50 7.90 -9.74
C GLU A 197 -0.57 9.08 -9.42
N GLY A 198 -0.65 10.16 -10.22
CA GLY A 198 0.08 11.40 -10.02
C GLY A 198 -0.33 12.22 -8.78
N ALA A 199 -1.41 11.85 -8.08
CA ALA A 199 -1.82 12.51 -6.85
C ALA A 199 -0.88 12.22 -5.66
N PHE A 200 -0.01 11.20 -5.76
CA PHE A 200 0.90 10.74 -4.69
C PHE A 200 0.25 10.80 -3.31
N SER A 201 -0.82 10.01 -3.12
CA SER A 201 -1.54 9.91 -1.85
C SER A 201 -1.49 8.48 -1.30
N ILE A 202 -1.59 8.34 0.02
CA ILE A 202 -1.64 7.02 0.67
C ILE A 202 -2.82 6.18 0.17
N LEU A 203 -3.96 6.80 -0.17
CA LEU A 203 -5.15 6.09 -0.65
C LEU A 203 -4.94 5.50 -2.05
N VAL A 204 -4.25 6.26 -2.92
CA VAL A 204 -3.86 5.78 -4.24
C VAL A 204 -2.89 4.61 -4.11
N LEU A 205 -1.90 4.70 -3.21
CA LEU A 205 -1.00 3.61 -2.92
C LEU A 205 -1.75 2.37 -2.39
N GLN A 206 -2.65 2.55 -1.42
CA GLN A 206 -3.48 1.46 -0.88
C GLN A 206 -4.33 0.80 -1.97
N ALA A 207 -4.94 1.59 -2.87
CA ALA A 207 -5.66 1.06 -4.02
C ALA A 207 -4.74 0.26 -4.95
N GLY A 208 -3.52 0.73 -5.18
CA GLY A 208 -2.50 0.03 -5.97
C GLY A 208 -2.12 -1.33 -5.37
N VAL A 209 -1.96 -1.39 -4.04
CA VAL A 209 -1.69 -2.63 -3.33
C VAL A 209 -2.86 -3.63 -3.48
N LEU A 210 -4.11 -3.16 -3.40
CA LEU A 210 -5.30 -4.00 -3.63
C LEU A 210 -5.36 -4.53 -5.08
N VAL A 211 -5.07 -3.68 -6.07
CA VAL A 211 -5.01 -4.09 -7.49
C VAL A 211 -3.89 -5.10 -7.73
N ALA A 212 -2.70 -4.87 -7.17
CA ALA A 212 -1.57 -5.80 -7.25
C ALA A 212 -1.89 -7.16 -6.61
N LEU A 213 -2.56 -7.15 -5.46
CA LEU A 213 -3.02 -8.36 -4.77
C LEU A 213 -4.08 -9.12 -5.58
N TYR A 214 -5.03 -8.41 -6.20
CA TYR A 214 -5.99 -8.98 -7.14
C TYR A 214 -5.27 -9.69 -8.28
N GLU A 215 -4.34 -9.01 -8.94
CA GLU A 215 -3.58 -9.57 -10.06
C GLU A 215 -2.76 -10.80 -9.65
N LEU A 216 -2.15 -10.77 -8.47
CA LEU A 216 -1.41 -11.90 -7.91
C LEU A 216 -2.32 -13.11 -7.65
N GLY A 217 -3.43 -12.90 -6.92
CA GLY A 217 -4.39 -13.96 -6.58
C GLY A 217 -5.12 -14.53 -7.79
N HIS A 218 -5.26 -13.77 -8.86
CA HIS A 218 -5.86 -14.24 -10.10
C HIS A 218 -4.87 -14.75 -11.15
N GLY A 219 -3.57 -14.68 -10.90
CA GLY A 219 -2.54 -15.13 -11.84
C GLY A 219 -2.41 -14.24 -13.09
N ILE A 220 -2.69 -12.95 -12.96
CA ILE A 220 -2.60 -11.97 -14.04
C ILE A 220 -1.14 -11.50 -14.19
N TYR A 221 -0.31 -12.36 -14.78
CA TYR A 221 1.08 -12.03 -15.12
C TYR A 221 1.20 -11.47 -16.55
N PRO A 222 2.15 -10.54 -16.84
CA PRO A 222 3.14 -9.96 -15.91
C PRO A 222 2.62 -8.78 -15.07
N ALA A 223 1.32 -8.43 -15.15
CA ALA A 223 0.76 -7.25 -14.49
C ALA A 223 1.02 -7.24 -12.97
N ALA A 224 0.78 -8.35 -12.27
CA ALA A 224 1.01 -8.45 -10.82
C ALA A 224 2.42 -8.00 -10.42
N TYR A 225 3.46 -8.52 -11.11
CA TYR A 225 4.86 -8.18 -10.85
C TYR A 225 5.14 -6.68 -11.06
N LEU A 226 4.62 -6.12 -12.15
CA LEU A 226 4.82 -4.70 -12.48
C LEU A 226 4.08 -3.77 -11.51
N SER A 227 2.85 -4.11 -11.13
CA SER A 227 2.03 -3.33 -10.20
C SER A 227 2.64 -3.29 -8.80
N ILE A 228 3.18 -4.42 -8.32
CA ILE A 228 3.90 -4.47 -7.04
C ILE A 228 5.13 -3.56 -7.09
N GLY A 229 5.91 -3.60 -8.18
CA GLY A 229 7.04 -2.71 -8.39
C GLY A 229 6.63 -1.22 -8.43
N ALA A 230 5.52 -0.90 -9.10
CA ALA A 230 4.97 0.46 -9.11
C ALA A 230 4.56 0.92 -7.70
N CYS A 231 3.92 0.06 -6.91
CA CYS A 231 3.57 0.35 -5.51
C CYS A 231 4.82 0.64 -4.67
N ALA A 232 5.89 -0.14 -4.83
CA ALA A 232 7.15 0.12 -4.15
C ALA A 232 7.71 1.51 -4.50
N ARG A 233 7.77 1.87 -5.79
CA ARG A 233 8.26 3.19 -6.23
C ARG A 233 7.36 4.33 -5.74
N HIS A 234 6.05 4.14 -5.75
CA HIS A 234 5.09 5.09 -5.20
C HIS A 234 5.33 5.28 -3.68
N ALA A 235 5.50 4.20 -2.92
CA ALA A 235 5.81 4.26 -1.48
C ALA A 235 7.14 4.98 -1.19
N HIS A 236 8.17 4.79 -2.04
CA HIS A 236 9.42 5.52 -1.96
C HIS A 236 9.23 7.02 -2.23
N ALA A 237 8.43 7.38 -3.24
CA ALA A 237 8.11 8.78 -3.54
C ALA A 237 7.35 9.47 -2.38
N LEU A 238 6.49 8.72 -1.67
CA LEU A 238 5.85 9.17 -0.42
C LEU A 238 6.76 9.16 0.81
N GLY A 239 8.01 8.71 0.64
CA GLY A 239 9.02 8.40 1.66
C GLY A 239 8.52 7.59 2.86
N ILE A 240 7.63 6.63 2.59
CA ILE A 240 7.12 5.69 3.59
C ILE A 240 8.23 4.73 4.05
N ASN A 241 9.18 4.38 3.17
CA ASN A 241 10.29 3.47 3.47
C ASN A 241 11.45 4.14 4.24
N VAL A 242 11.49 5.46 4.34
CA VAL A 242 12.62 6.14 4.96
C VAL A 242 12.17 6.67 6.30
N GLY A 243 12.55 5.98 7.39
CA GLY A 243 12.20 6.37 8.76
C GLY A 243 12.65 7.77 9.21
N ARG A 244 13.17 8.62 8.31
CA ARG A 244 13.71 9.96 8.62
C ARG A 244 13.61 11.05 7.54
N THR A 245 13.14 10.83 6.32
CA THR A 245 13.31 11.85 5.25
C THR A 245 12.16 11.95 4.25
N VAL A 246 10.96 12.31 4.72
CA VAL A 246 10.19 13.27 3.92
C VAL A 246 10.09 14.52 4.76
N PRO A 247 10.63 15.65 4.29
CA PRO A 247 10.47 16.92 4.96
C PRO A 247 9.05 17.45 4.71
N THR A 248 8.02 16.65 5.00
CA THR A 248 6.66 17.20 5.08
C THR A 248 6.55 17.92 6.41
N ARG A 249 6.23 19.22 6.38
CA ARG A 249 5.87 19.98 7.61
C ARG A 249 4.64 19.41 8.33
N ARG A 250 3.89 18.51 7.69
CA ARG A 250 2.70 17.88 8.26
C ARG A 250 3.09 16.90 9.36
N VAL A 251 2.69 17.23 10.58
CA VAL A 251 2.73 16.31 11.72
C VAL A 251 1.71 15.20 11.47
N LEU A 252 2.15 13.95 11.49
CA LEU A 252 1.29 12.77 11.36
C LEU A 252 0.92 12.24 12.74
N THR A 253 -0.31 11.77 12.87
CA THR A 253 -0.78 11.00 14.02
C THR A 253 -0.12 9.61 14.05
N PHE A 254 -0.10 8.95 15.22
CA PHE A 254 0.45 7.59 15.31
C PHE A 254 -0.29 6.58 14.42
N VAL A 255 -1.60 6.76 14.23
CA VAL A 255 -2.40 5.92 13.31
C VAL A 255 -2.00 6.16 11.85
N GLU A 256 -1.67 7.39 11.46
CA GLU A 256 -1.14 7.69 10.11
C GLU A 256 0.25 7.08 9.88
N VAL A 257 1.12 7.13 10.89
CA VAL A 257 2.45 6.50 10.83
C VAL A 257 2.31 4.98 10.73
N GLU A 258 1.44 4.38 11.53
CA GLU A 258 1.16 2.95 11.49
C GLU A 258 0.53 2.51 10.17
N GLU A 259 -0.39 3.30 9.60
CA GLU A 259 -0.98 3.00 8.28
C GLU A 259 0.11 2.92 7.21
N ARG A 260 1.02 3.90 7.19
CA ARG A 260 2.16 3.92 6.26
C ARG A 260 3.07 2.71 6.45
N ARG A 261 3.36 2.35 7.71
CA ARG A 261 4.16 1.17 8.05
C ARG A 261 3.50 -0.12 7.54
N ARG A 262 2.20 -0.29 7.76
CA ARG A 262 1.46 -1.48 7.33
C ARG A 262 1.39 -1.58 5.80
N VAL A 263 1.20 -0.46 5.11
CA VAL A 263 1.27 -0.40 3.63
C VAL A 263 2.66 -0.79 3.13
N TRP A 264 3.73 -0.32 3.76
CA TRP A 264 5.10 -0.72 3.40
C TRP A 264 5.30 -2.23 3.52
N TRP A 265 4.92 -2.78 4.65
CA TRP A 265 5.03 -4.21 4.90
C TRP A 265 4.19 -5.06 3.95
N ALA A 266 2.97 -4.61 3.61
CA ALA A 266 2.15 -5.24 2.59
C ALA A 266 2.88 -5.33 1.24
N ILE A 267 3.57 -4.26 0.82
CA ILE A 267 4.35 -4.24 -0.42
C ILE A 267 5.54 -5.20 -0.33
N VAL A 268 6.28 -5.20 0.79
CA VAL A 268 7.41 -6.13 1.00
C VAL A 268 6.95 -7.59 0.89
N ILE A 269 5.85 -7.96 1.57
CA ILE A 269 5.28 -9.30 1.53
C ILE A 269 4.96 -9.71 0.08
N LEU A 270 4.27 -8.83 -0.66
CA LEU A 270 3.90 -9.07 -2.06
C LEU A 270 5.13 -9.22 -2.98
N ASP A 271 6.13 -8.36 -2.82
CA ASP A 271 7.36 -8.33 -3.62
C ASP A 271 8.21 -9.59 -3.44
N ARG A 272 8.27 -10.11 -2.20
CA ARG A 272 8.90 -11.42 -1.93
C ARG A 272 8.06 -12.56 -2.49
N PHE A 273 6.74 -12.55 -2.29
CA PHE A 273 5.88 -13.66 -2.69
C PHE A 273 5.74 -13.79 -4.21
N VAL A 274 5.62 -12.69 -4.96
CA VAL A 274 5.52 -12.73 -6.43
C VAL A 274 6.77 -13.33 -7.09
N SER A 275 7.91 -13.27 -6.39
CA SER A 275 9.20 -13.79 -6.85
C SER A 275 9.47 -15.23 -6.44
N ILE A 276 8.58 -15.85 -5.64
CA ILE A 276 8.83 -17.15 -4.99
C ILE A 276 9.09 -18.30 -5.98
N GLY A 277 8.41 -18.28 -7.13
CA GLY A 277 8.55 -19.30 -8.17
C GLY A 277 9.75 -19.12 -9.09
N CYS A 278 10.47 -17.99 -8.99
CA CYS A 278 11.61 -17.68 -9.84
C CYS A 278 12.67 -16.89 -9.05
N PRO A 279 13.43 -17.57 -8.16
CA PRO A 279 14.53 -16.95 -7.43
C PRO A 279 15.55 -16.29 -8.38
N GLY A 280 16.15 -15.19 -7.95
CA GLY A 280 17.11 -14.40 -8.73
C GLY A 280 16.52 -13.18 -9.44
N ARG A 281 15.19 -13.01 -9.41
CA ARG A 281 14.58 -11.72 -9.81
C ARG A 281 14.90 -10.65 -8.76
N PRO A 282 15.33 -9.44 -9.17
CA PRO A 282 15.56 -8.36 -8.23
C PRO A 282 14.23 -7.91 -7.60
N PHE A 283 14.28 -7.66 -6.30
CA PHE A 283 13.16 -7.09 -5.55
C PHE A 283 13.01 -5.60 -5.81
N ALA A 284 11.76 -5.13 -5.81
CA ALA A 284 11.46 -3.70 -5.93
C ALA A 284 11.73 -2.94 -4.62
N THR A 285 11.69 -3.65 -3.48
CA THR A 285 11.93 -3.13 -2.13
C THR A 285 13.26 -3.65 -1.58
N ALA A 286 13.96 -2.80 -0.82
CA ALA A 286 15.15 -3.20 -0.09
C ALA A 286 14.83 -4.28 0.97
N ASP A 287 15.85 -5.03 1.39
CA ASP A 287 15.66 -5.99 2.49
C ASP A 287 15.41 -5.28 3.82
N PRO A 288 14.38 -5.70 4.58
CA PRO A 288 14.11 -5.16 5.90
C PRO A 288 15.28 -5.39 6.87
N ARG A 289 15.64 -4.34 7.59
CA ARG A 289 16.70 -4.32 8.60
C ARG A 289 16.18 -4.79 9.95
N LEU A 290 17.08 -5.26 10.81
CA LEU A 290 16.71 -5.76 12.14
C LEU A 290 16.10 -4.68 13.05
N ASP A 291 16.42 -3.42 12.82
CA ASP A 291 15.88 -2.25 13.53
C ASP A 291 14.56 -1.72 12.95
N ASP A 292 14.09 -2.26 11.80
CA ASP A 292 12.80 -1.86 11.25
C ASP A 292 11.66 -2.25 12.19
N LEU A 293 10.73 -1.31 12.36
CA LEU A 293 9.57 -1.47 13.23
C LEU A 293 8.55 -2.39 12.57
N LEU A 294 8.07 -3.35 13.35
CA LEU A 294 6.96 -4.21 12.99
C LEU A 294 5.63 -3.48 13.23
N PRO A 295 4.55 -3.90 12.53
CA PRO A 295 3.20 -3.44 12.82
C PRO A 295 2.82 -3.65 14.30
N ALA A 296 2.01 -2.75 14.83
CA ALA A 296 1.44 -2.84 16.16
C ALA A 296 0.44 -4.00 16.29
N ASP A 297 -0.12 -4.18 17.48
CA ASP A 297 -1.25 -5.09 17.73
C ASP A 297 -2.44 -4.81 16.78
N ASP A 298 -3.06 -5.87 16.25
CA ASP A 298 -4.13 -5.75 15.26
C ASP A 298 -5.44 -5.25 15.89
N ALA A 299 -5.73 -5.60 17.14
CA ALA A 299 -6.92 -5.11 17.83
C ALA A 299 -6.78 -3.62 18.21
N ALA A 300 -5.60 -3.21 18.68
CA ALA A 300 -5.27 -1.80 18.92
C ALA A 300 -5.34 -0.97 17.63
N TRP A 301 -4.84 -1.54 16.52
CA TRP A 301 -4.93 -0.94 15.19
C TRP A 301 -6.37 -0.69 14.74
N ASP A 302 -7.24 -1.69 14.87
CA ASP A 302 -8.65 -1.59 14.46
C ASP A 302 -9.44 -0.56 15.29
N GLN A 303 -9.09 -0.40 16.57
CA GLN A 303 -9.68 0.61 17.45
C GLN A 303 -9.08 2.01 17.24
N GLY A 304 -7.95 2.11 16.53
CA GLY A 304 -7.18 3.33 16.31
C GLY A 304 -6.44 3.82 17.56
N ILE A 305 -6.01 2.90 18.43
CA ILE A 305 -5.33 3.19 19.71
C ILE A 305 -3.87 2.71 19.63
N VAL A 306 -3.17 3.08 18.56
CA VAL A 306 -1.77 2.69 18.35
C VAL A 306 -0.86 3.53 19.24
N ARG A 307 -0.01 2.86 20.02
CA ARG A 307 0.93 3.47 20.95
C ARG A 307 2.38 3.14 20.57
N PRO A 308 3.32 4.11 20.63
CA PRO A 308 4.72 3.86 20.31
C PRO A 308 5.40 2.87 21.24
N GLU A 309 4.99 2.83 22.51
CA GLU A 309 5.64 1.99 23.54
C GLU A 309 5.42 0.49 23.28
N ASP A 310 4.38 0.14 22.52
CA ASP A 310 3.98 -1.23 22.22
C ASP A 310 4.64 -1.77 20.93
N LEU A 311 5.46 -0.96 20.25
CA LEU A 311 6.07 -1.34 18.98
C LEU A 311 7.28 -2.25 19.16
N SER A 312 7.28 -3.34 18.39
CA SER A 312 8.41 -4.26 18.29
C SER A 312 9.25 -3.99 17.06
N THR A 313 10.51 -4.42 17.06
CA THR A 313 11.37 -4.41 15.88
C THR A 313 11.52 -5.83 15.32
N LEU A 314 12.08 -5.96 14.13
CA LEU A 314 12.43 -7.27 13.58
C LEU A 314 13.44 -8.06 14.44
N SER A 315 14.24 -7.37 15.26
CA SER A 315 15.16 -8.02 16.21
C SER A 315 14.48 -8.55 17.47
N SER A 316 13.23 -8.15 17.74
CA SER A 316 12.48 -8.63 18.89
C SER A 316 12.21 -10.13 18.77
N PRO A 317 12.32 -10.91 19.87
CA PRO A 317 12.01 -12.34 19.83
C PRO A 317 10.54 -12.55 19.49
N MET A 318 10.26 -13.63 18.77
CA MET A 318 8.88 -14.05 18.51
C MET A 318 8.19 -14.42 19.83
N THR A 319 7.12 -13.71 20.17
CA THR A 319 6.31 -14.00 21.36
C THR A 319 4.86 -14.23 20.97
N GLY A 320 4.10 -14.95 21.82
CA GLY A 320 2.66 -15.15 21.61
C GLY A 320 1.81 -13.88 21.68
N HIS A 321 2.41 -12.73 21.99
CA HIS A 321 1.75 -11.42 22.03
C HIS A 321 1.95 -10.58 20.75
N MET A 322 2.73 -11.08 19.79
CA MET A 322 2.91 -10.38 18.51
C MET A 322 1.66 -10.50 17.65
N SER A 323 1.34 -9.43 16.93
CA SER A 323 0.20 -9.42 16.02
C SER A 323 0.39 -10.38 14.86
N LYS A 324 -0.73 -10.88 14.33
CA LYS A 324 -0.75 -11.80 13.18
C LYS A 324 -0.01 -11.19 11.99
N PHE A 325 -0.26 -9.91 11.73
CA PHE A 325 0.39 -9.20 10.65
C PHE A 325 1.89 -8.98 10.89
N ALA A 326 2.32 -8.68 12.13
CA ALA A 326 3.74 -8.58 12.45
C ALA A 326 4.50 -9.91 12.23
N LEU A 327 3.87 -11.03 12.56
CA LEU A 327 4.44 -12.34 12.28
C LEU A 327 4.49 -12.62 10.78
N LEU A 328 3.47 -12.25 9.99
CA LEU A 328 3.53 -12.35 8.53
C LEU A 328 4.66 -11.50 7.92
N CYS A 329 4.92 -10.30 8.48
CA CYS A 329 6.03 -9.44 8.09
C CYS A 329 7.39 -10.13 8.31
N GLN A 330 7.57 -10.78 9.46
CA GLN A 330 8.76 -11.59 9.74
C GLN A 330 8.92 -12.74 8.74
N ALA A 331 7.83 -13.44 8.41
CA ALA A 331 7.83 -14.50 7.40
C ALA A 331 8.22 -13.95 6.01
N GLY A 332 7.70 -12.78 5.63
CA GLY A 332 8.07 -12.06 4.42
C GLY A 332 9.57 -11.76 4.34
N ARG A 333 10.18 -11.27 5.43
CA ARG A 333 11.63 -11.07 5.51
C ARG A 333 12.40 -12.38 5.32
N LEU A 334 12.01 -13.46 6.03
CA LEU A 334 12.68 -14.75 5.90
C LEU A 334 12.56 -15.30 4.48
N LEU A 335 11.41 -15.15 3.82
CA LEU A 335 11.24 -15.50 2.41
C LEU A 335 12.22 -14.74 1.51
N GLY A 336 12.41 -13.44 1.75
CA GLY A 336 13.43 -12.66 1.03
C GLY A 336 14.84 -13.21 1.19
N GLN A 337 15.21 -13.63 2.40
CA GLN A 337 16.52 -14.25 2.65
C GLN A 337 16.66 -15.62 1.97
N VAL A 338 15.59 -16.43 1.98
CA VAL A 338 15.54 -17.71 1.25
C VAL A 338 15.76 -17.48 -0.24
N LEU A 339 15.05 -16.53 -0.85
CA LEU A 339 15.16 -16.26 -2.28
C LEU A 339 16.53 -15.70 -2.68
N HIS A 340 17.13 -14.84 -1.87
CA HIS A 340 18.52 -14.40 -2.07
C HIS A 340 19.52 -15.54 -1.97
N HIS A 341 19.36 -16.42 -0.98
CA HIS A 341 20.21 -17.60 -0.83
C HIS A 341 20.10 -18.53 -2.04
N LEU A 342 18.89 -18.76 -2.55
CA LEU A 342 18.65 -19.60 -3.73
C LEU A 342 19.13 -18.97 -5.04
N ALA A 343 19.21 -17.64 -5.10
CA ALA A 343 19.76 -16.90 -6.23
C ALA A 343 21.29 -16.85 -6.24
N SER A 344 21.91 -17.02 -5.07
CA SER A 344 23.37 -17.02 -4.89
C SER A 344 23.95 -18.39 -5.22
N ASP A 345 25.23 -18.44 -5.63
CA ASP A 345 25.87 -19.71 -5.99
C ASP A 345 25.88 -20.69 -4.79
N VAL A 346 25.25 -21.86 -4.98
CA VAL A 346 24.74 -22.77 -3.93
C VAL A 346 25.87 -23.45 -3.13
N ALA A 347 27.11 -23.39 -3.62
CA ALA A 347 28.23 -24.17 -3.13
C ALA A 347 28.90 -23.66 -1.84
N ILE A 348 28.56 -22.47 -1.32
CA ILE A 348 29.44 -21.78 -0.34
C ILE A 348 28.77 -21.46 1.03
N HIS A 349 27.44 -21.60 1.20
CA HIS A 349 26.75 -21.08 2.40
C HIS A 349 25.88 -22.10 3.16
N ASP A 350 26.46 -23.24 3.53
CA ASP A 350 25.79 -24.28 4.32
C ASP A 350 25.21 -23.76 5.65
N GLU A 351 25.93 -22.85 6.31
CA GLU A 351 25.50 -22.22 7.57
C GLU A 351 24.23 -21.37 7.40
N VAL A 352 24.16 -20.57 6.33
CA VAL A 352 23.00 -19.72 6.04
C VAL A 352 21.76 -20.58 5.79
N TRP A 353 21.90 -21.64 5.00
CA TRP A 353 20.81 -22.57 4.75
C TRP A 353 20.29 -23.20 6.05
N MET A 354 21.21 -23.69 6.90
CA MET A 354 20.85 -24.30 8.19
C MET A 354 20.18 -23.31 9.15
N GLN A 355 20.62 -22.05 9.15
CA GLN A 355 20.00 -21.00 9.96
C GLN A 355 18.58 -20.68 9.48
N LEU A 356 18.38 -20.56 8.16
CA LEU A 356 17.06 -20.31 7.58
C LEU A 356 16.09 -21.46 7.88
N ASP A 357 16.52 -22.71 7.69
CA ASP A 357 15.73 -23.90 8.01
C ASP A 357 15.31 -23.91 9.48
N ARG A 358 16.26 -23.77 10.42
CA ARG A 358 15.96 -23.73 11.85
C ARG A 358 14.99 -22.62 12.22
N THR A 359 15.18 -21.43 11.65
CA THR A 359 14.35 -20.26 11.96
C THR A 359 12.92 -20.47 11.45
N LEU A 360 12.75 -20.91 10.20
CA LEU A 360 11.43 -21.20 9.62
C LEU A 360 10.71 -22.32 10.38
N GLN A 361 11.42 -23.38 10.77
CA GLN A 361 10.85 -24.46 11.58
C GLN A 361 10.43 -23.98 12.98
N SER A 362 11.25 -23.14 13.64
CA SER A 362 10.87 -22.57 14.94
C SER A 362 9.66 -21.65 14.85
N MET A 363 9.58 -20.85 13.79
CA MET A 363 8.45 -19.95 13.51
C MET A 363 7.18 -20.76 13.26
N LEU A 364 7.27 -21.84 12.49
CA LEU A 364 6.16 -22.74 12.23
C LEU A 364 5.68 -23.45 13.51
N ALA A 365 6.62 -23.99 14.31
CA ALA A 365 6.29 -24.65 15.56
C ALA A 365 5.61 -23.68 16.55
N ALA A 366 6.07 -22.44 16.63
CA ALA A 366 5.45 -21.40 17.44
C ALA A 366 4.02 -21.08 16.95
N ALA A 367 3.83 -20.93 15.63
CA ALA A 367 2.52 -20.62 15.05
C ALA A 367 1.50 -21.75 15.23
N LEU A 368 1.93 -23.01 15.22
CA LEU A 368 1.07 -24.19 15.40
C LEU A 368 0.70 -24.47 16.85
N ASN A 369 1.46 -23.94 17.83
CA ASN A 369 1.25 -24.19 19.26
C ASN A 369 0.35 -23.14 19.94
N ILE A 370 -0.33 -22.29 19.16
CA ILE A 370 -1.27 -21.27 19.65
C ILE A 370 -2.69 -21.83 19.62
N ASP A 371 -3.52 -21.50 20.61
CA ASP A 371 -4.90 -21.98 20.72
C ASP A 371 -5.78 -21.68 19.49
N CYS A 372 -5.52 -20.55 18.82
CA CYS A 372 -6.17 -20.13 17.58
C CYS A 372 -5.10 -19.80 16.52
N PRO A 373 -4.62 -20.80 15.76
CA PRO A 373 -3.54 -20.62 14.81
C PRO A 373 -3.98 -19.74 13.63
N ASP A 374 -3.08 -18.85 13.19
CA ASP A 374 -3.27 -18.10 11.96
C ASP A 374 -2.82 -18.95 10.75
N TYR A 375 -3.80 -19.51 10.05
CA TYR A 375 -3.54 -20.35 8.88
C TYR A 375 -2.91 -19.58 7.72
N ASP A 376 -3.17 -18.30 7.55
CA ASP A 376 -2.60 -17.51 6.44
C ASP A 376 -1.12 -17.23 6.69
N GLN A 377 -0.75 -16.94 7.94
CA GLN A 377 0.65 -16.90 8.35
C GLN A 377 1.33 -18.27 8.18
N ILE A 378 0.70 -19.35 8.66
CA ILE A 378 1.28 -20.70 8.58
C ILE A 378 1.50 -21.12 7.12
N THR A 379 0.53 -20.89 6.24
CA THR A 379 0.66 -21.21 4.81
C THR A 379 1.77 -20.40 4.14
N PHE A 380 1.98 -19.14 4.53
CA PHE A 380 3.11 -18.34 4.06
C PHE A 380 4.45 -18.92 4.51
N VAL A 381 4.57 -19.32 5.78
CA VAL A 381 5.79 -19.96 6.32
C VAL A 381 6.06 -21.30 5.63
N TYR A 382 5.03 -22.11 5.36
CA TYR A 382 5.18 -23.33 4.55
C TYR A 382 5.66 -23.02 3.14
N SER A 383 5.14 -21.98 2.49
CA SER A 383 5.62 -21.53 1.17
C SER A 383 7.10 -21.14 1.20
N ALA A 384 7.56 -20.42 2.22
CA ALA A 384 8.97 -20.10 2.40
C ALA A 384 9.85 -21.34 2.65
N LEU A 385 9.39 -22.26 3.50
CA LEU A 385 10.08 -23.52 3.80
C LEU A 385 10.20 -24.40 2.54
N VAL A 386 9.11 -24.58 1.80
CA VAL A 386 9.10 -25.36 0.56
C VAL A 386 9.93 -24.66 -0.54
N ALA A 387 9.96 -23.33 -0.58
CA ALA A 387 10.90 -22.60 -1.43
C ALA A 387 12.35 -22.96 -1.08
N LEU A 388 12.73 -22.93 0.19
CA LEU A 388 14.09 -23.29 0.64
C LEU A 388 14.51 -24.71 0.21
N TYR A 389 13.57 -25.67 0.27
CA TYR A 389 13.82 -27.07 -0.10
C TYR A 389 13.65 -27.38 -1.59
N THR A 390 13.19 -26.41 -2.39
CA THR A 390 12.87 -26.57 -3.81
C THR A 390 13.95 -27.27 -4.64
N PRO A 391 15.24 -26.88 -4.54
CA PRO A 391 16.30 -27.49 -5.37
C PRO A 391 16.45 -29.00 -5.15
N TRP A 392 16.09 -29.49 -3.97
CA TRP A 392 16.20 -30.90 -3.59
C TRP A 392 14.88 -31.67 -3.75
N LEU A 393 13.74 -30.98 -3.78
CA LEU A 393 12.43 -31.58 -4.06
C LEU A 393 12.22 -31.83 -5.56
N ILE A 394 12.85 -31.02 -6.42
CA ILE A 394 12.78 -31.15 -7.88
C ILE A 394 14.22 -31.15 -8.43
N PRO A 395 14.95 -32.27 -8.32
CA PRO A 395 16.35 -32.30 -8.71
C PRO A 395 16.49 -32.21 -10.23
N ASN A 396 16.89 -31.04 -10.72
CA ASN A 396 17.29 -30.85 -12.11
C ASN A 396 18.79 -31.17 -12.23
N ARG A 397 19.11 -32.46 -12.40
CA ARG A 397 20.44 -33.07 -12.70
C ARG A 397 21.67 -32.73 -11.80
N ALA A 398 21.63 -31.75 -10.90
CA ALA A 398 22.82 -31.27 -10.16
C ALA A 398 22.84 -31.56 -8.65
N ALA A 399 21.73 -31.96 -8.03
CA ALA A 399 21.69 -32.26 -6.61
C ALA A 399 22.01 -33.74 -6.37
N ASP A 400 23.06 -34.03 -5.59
CA ASP A 400 23.35 -35.39 -5.12
C ASP A 400 22.13 -35.94 -4.34
N PRO A 401 21.48 -37.02 -4.82
CA PRO A 401 20.36 -37.64 -4.13
C PRO A 401 20.70 -38.14 -2.72
N HIS A 402 21.98 -38.38 -2.45
CA HIS A 402 22.48 -38.87 -1.16
C HIS A 402 22.98 -37.75 -0.23
N SER A 403 22.94 -36.48 -0.68
CA SER A 403 23.29 -35.37 0.19
C SER A 403 22.35 -35.28 1.40
N ASP A 404 22.89 -34.81 2.53
CA ASP A 404 22.10 -34.58 3.74
C ASP A 404 20.89 -33.67 3.50
N ARG A 405 21.00 -32.74 2.54
CA ARG A 405 19.93 -31.83 2.14
C ARG A 405 18.80 -32.55 1.41
N SER A 406 19.13 -33.46 0.48
CA SER A 406 18.13 -34.31 -0.18
C SER A 406 17.36 -35.18 0.84
N ARG A 407 18.06 -35.72 1.84
CA ARG A 407 17.43 -36.47 2.94
C ARG A 407 16.52 -35.59 3.79
N ARG A 408 16.98 -34.40 4.21
CA ARG A 408 16.16 -33.45 4.98
C ARG A 408 14.94 -32.97 4.20
N ALA A 409 15.10 -32.68 2.90
CA ALA A 409 14.00 -32.27 2.04
C ALA A 409 12.86 -33.30 2.01
N ARG A 410 13.20 -34.60 1.95
CA ARG A 410 12.23 -35.69 2.01
C ARG A 410 11.53 -35.78 3.36
N VAL A 411 12.27 -35.67 4.46
CA VAL A 411 11.69 -35.66 5.81
C VAL A 411 10.71 -34.50 5.99
N VAL A 412 11.11 -33.30 5.55
CA VAL A 412 10.23 -32.12 5.61
C VAL A 412 9.00 -32.28 4.70
N LEU A 413 9.17 -32.84 3.50
CA LEU A 413 8.05 -33.17 2.61
C LEU A 413 7.04 -34.11 3.30
N GLU A 414 7.52 -35.18 3.93
CA GLU A 414 6.70 -36.13 4.67
C GLU A 414 6.01 -35.46 5.86
N GLN A 415 6.72 -34.67 6.67
CA GLN A 415 6.14 -33.92 7.79
C GLN A 415 5.03 -32.95 7.37
N ILE A 416 5.24 -32.19 6.29
CA ILE A 416 4.24 -31.29 5.74
C ILE A 416 3.03 -32.09 5.24
N THR A 417 3.27 -33.22 4.55
CA THR A 417 2.22 -34.11 4.03
C THR A 417 1.36 -34.69 5.15
N ASP A 418 1.98 -35.18 6.21
CA ASP A 418 1.29 -35.73 7.39
C ASP A 418 0.49 -34.65 8.11
N ARG A 419 1.04 -33.44 8.23
CA ARG A 419 0.33 -32.32 8.84
C ARG A 419 -0.87 -31.87 8.01
N ILE A 420 -0.71 -31.75 6.70
CA ILE A 420 -1.82 -31.46 5.78
C ILE A 420 -2.92 -32.52 5.95
N SER A 421 -2.54 -33.79 6.02
CA SER A 421 -3.48 -34.91 6.20
C SER A 421 -4.24 -34.82 7.53
N ALA A 422 -3.54 -34.57 8.64
CA ALA A 422 -4.16 -34.42 9.95
C ALA A 422 -5.15 -33.25 9.97
N ASN A 423 -4.74 -32.09 9.47
CA ASN A 423 -5.57 -30.88 9.45
C ASN A 423 -6.77 -30.99 8.49
N LEU A 424 -6.66 -31.79 7.42
CA LEU A 424 -7.76 -32.12 6.52
C LEU A 424 -8.83 -32.99 7.20
N VAL A 425 -8.40 -33.97 8.00
CA VAL A 425 -9.31 -34.92 8.70
C VAL A 425 -10.05 -34.23 9.85
N GLU A 426 -9.40 -33.31 10.56
CA GLU A 426 -9.98 -32.61 11.73
C GLU A 426 -10.90 -31.42 11.35
N ARG A 427 -11.16 -31.18 10.05
CA ARG A 427 -11.89 -29.99 9.53
C ARG A 427 -11.31 -28.64 9.95
N GLN A 428 -10.08 -28.60 10.45
CA GLN A 428 -9.32 -27.39 10.80
C GLN A 428 -8.42 -26.97 9.63
N CYS A 429 -9.02 -26.84 8.45
CA CYS A 429 -8.29 -27.09 7.23
C CYS A 429 -7.83 -25.83 6.48
N PHE A 430 -6.56 -25.83 6.04
CA PHE A 430 -5.98 -24.84 5.12
C PHE A 430 -6.76 -24.65 3.80
N LEU A 431 -7.56 -25.63 3.39
CA LEU A 431 -8.27 -25.72 2.10
C LEU A 431 -9.79 -25.90 2.23
N GLY A 432 -10.34 -25.88 3.46
CA GLY A 432 -11.76 -26.08 3.74
C GLY A 432 -12.41 -24.91 4.49
N ARG A 433 -11.73 -23.76 4.54
CA ARG A 433 -12.28 -22.50 5.04
C ARG A 433 -13.19 -21.88 3.99
N ASP A 434 -14.01 -20.92 4.41
CA ASP A 434 -14.74 -20.06 3.47
C ASP A 434 -13.74 -19.45 2.47
N PRO A 435 -13.92 -19.64 1.15
CA PRO A 435 -13.06 -19.02 0.15
C PRO A 435 -12.90 -17.50 0.30
N GLU A 436 -13.88 -16.81 0.91
CA GLU A 436 -13.78 -15.38 1.21
C GLU A 436 -12.63 -15.05 2.17
N ASP A 437 -12.41 -15.89 3.18
CA ASP A 437 -11.43 -15.71 4.25
C ASP A 437 -10.01 -16.13 3.85
N MET A 438 -9.85 -16.77 2.70
CA MET A 438 -8.59 -17.41 2.33
C MET A 438 -7.64 -16.45 1.61
N SER A 439 -6.40 -16.38 2.07
CA SER A 439 -5.31 -15.75 1.31
C SER A 439 -4.78 -16.67 0.19
N PRO A 440 -4.10 -16.12 -0.84
CA PRO A 440 -3.48 -16.94 -1.89
C PRO A 440 -2.14 -17.60 -1.48
N TRP A 441 -1.66 -17.39 -0.25
CA TRP A 441 -0.30 -17.75 0.18
C TRP A 441 -0.02 -19.26 0.17
N GLY A 442 -1.04 -20.08 0.42
CA GLY A 442 -0.90 -21.53 0.49
C GLY A 442 -0.82 -22.24 -0.86
N LEU A 443 -1.17 -21.56 -1.96
CA LEU A 443 -1.26 -22.17 -3.27
C LEU A 443 0.11 -22.63 -3.79
N TYR A 444 1.16 -21.87 -3.49
CA TYR A 444 2.52 -22.20 -3.91
C TYR A 444 3.02 -23.51 -3.27
N PHE A 445 3.03 -23.61 -1.94
CA PHE A 445 3.53 -24.84 -1.32
C PHE A 445 2.69 -26.05 -1.72
N ALA A 446 1.35 -25.93 -1.77
CA ALA A 446 0.46 -27.01 -2.18
C ALA A 446 0.82 -27.54 -3.57
N TYR A 447 1.06 -26.65 -4.53
CA TYR A 447 1.45 -27.00 -5.89
C TYR A 447 2.79 -27.75 -5.90
N ARG A 448 3.77 -27.26 -5.13
CA ARG A 448 5.11 -27.84 -5.06
C ARG A 448 5.13 -29.21 -4.38
N ILE A 449 4.31 -29.42 -3.34
CA ILE A 449 4.13 -30.71 -2.68
C ILE A 449 3.51 -31.72 -3.64
N CYS A 450 2.42 -31.36 -4.34
CA CYS A 450 1.82 -32.20 -5.38
C CYS A 450 2.84 -32.63 -6.43
N GLY A 451 3.56 -31.66 -7.00
CA GLY A 451 4.57 -31.93 -8.03
C GLY A 451 5.74 -32.81 -7.53
N ALA A 452 6.11 -32.73 -6.25
CA ALA A 452 7.16 -33.58 -5.67
C ALA A 452 6.68 -35.04 -5.55
N HIS A 453 5.48 -35.27 -5.02
CA HIS A 453 4.90 -36.61 -4.89
C HIS A 453 4.60 -37.26 -6.25
N MET A 454 4.13 -36.48 -7.23
CA MET A 454 3.83 -36.99 -8.58
C MET A 454 5.06 -37.56 -9.31
N ARG A 455 6.25 -37.03 -9.04
CA ARG A 455 7.52 -37.48 -9.65
C ARG A 455 8.11 -38.72 -9.00
N THR A 456 7.64 -39.09 -7.81
CA THR A 456 8.20 -40.23 -7.07
C THR A 456 7.67 -41.54 -7.64
N GLN A 457 8.56 -42.46 -8.06
CA GLN A 457 8.20 -43.72 -8.72
C GLN A 457 7.34 -44.67 -7.86
N ARG A 458 7.37 -44.52 -6.53
CA ARG A 458 6.51 -45.27 -5.58
C ARG A 458 5.52 -44.30 -4.92
N LYS A 459 4.32 -44.16 -5.50
CA LYS A 459 3.22 -43.45 -4.85
C LYS A 459 2.68 -44.33 -3.71
N THR A 460 2.85 -43.88 -2.47
CA THR A 460 2.15 -44.51 -1.34
C THR A 460 0.65 -44.18 -1.43
N PRO A 461 -0.26 -45.04 -0.95
CA PRO A 461 -1.69 -44.73 -0.87
C PRO A 461 -1.97 -43.43 -0.13
N HIS A 462 -1.17 -43.14 0.91
CA HIS A 462 -1.20 -41.91 1.69
C HIS A 462 -0.89 -40.67 0.83
N ALA A 463 0.22 -40.68 0.07
CA ALA A 463 0.58 -39.56 -0.81
C ALA A 463 -0.46 -39.33 -1.91
N ALA A 464 -1.07 -40.39 -2.44
CA ALA A 464 -2.15 -40.29 -3.43
C ALA A 464 -3.40 -39.59 -2.86
N ALA A 465 -3.80 -39.94 -1.63
CA ALA A 465 -4.91 -39.28 -0.94
C ALA A 465 -4.64 -37.78 -0.72
N VAL A 466 -3.42 -37.42 -0.30
CA VAL A 466 -3.05 -36.00 -0.12
C VAL A 466 -3.08 -35.23 -1.44
N ILE A 467 -2.52 -35.78 -2.52
CA ILE A 467 -2.60 -35.12 -3.85
C ILE A 467 -4.06 -34.88 -4.25
N GLN A 468 -4.94 -35.87 -4.04
CA GLN A 468 -6.36 -35.73 -4.35
C GLN A 468 -7.01 -34.62 -3.51
N SER A 469 -6.74 -34.57 -2.21
CA SER A 469 -7.26 -33.53 -1.32
C SER A 469 -6.74 -32.14 -1.69
N LEU A 470 -5.45 -32.00 -2.02
CA LEU A 470 -4.87 -30.72 -2.47
C LEU A 470 -5.48 -30.26 -3.79
N ARG A 471 -5.71 -31.17 -4.74
CA ARG A 471 -6.41 -30.88 -6.00
C ARG A 471 -7.85 -30.40 -5.76
N GLU A 472 -8.55 -31.01 -4.82
CA GLU A 472 -9.89 -30.55 -4.45
C GLU A 472 -9.85 -29.16 -3.80
N GLY A 473 -8.90 -28.92 -2.91
CA GLY A 473 -8.69 -27.60 -2.32
C GLY A 473 -8.40 -26.52 -3.36
N PHE A 474 -7.63 -26.81 -4.41
CA PHE A 474 -7.46 -25.87 -5.52
C PHE A 474 -8.79 -25.53 -6.21
N ARG A 475 -9.68 -26.50 -6.43
CA ARG A 475 -11.00 -26.25 -7.03
C ARG A 475 -11.89 -25.40 -6.12
N THR A 476 -11.85 -25.65 -4.81
CA THR A 476 -12.57 -24.83 -3.83
C THR A 476 -12.07 -23.39 -3.83
N ILE A 477 -10.75 -23.20 -3.88
CA ILE A 477 -10.14 -21.87 -3.87
C ILE A 477 -10.30 -21.14 -5.21
N GLU A 478 -10.35 -21.85 -6.34
CA GLU A 478 -10.45 -21.25 -7.68
C GLU A 478 -11.63 -20.27 -7.81
N VAL A 479 -12.73 -20.54 -7.11
CA VAL A 479 -13.90 -19.66 -7.02
C VAL A 479 -13.51 -18.23 -6.58
N ARG A 480 -12.53 -18.12 -5.68
CA ARG A 480 -11.98 -16.86 -5.19
C ARG A 480 -10.73 -16.44 -5.97
N TRP A 481 -9.76 -17.34 -6.08
CA TRP A 481 -8.42 -17.07 -6.61
C TRP A 481 -8.15 -17.92 -7.85
N ASN A 482 -8.33 -17.31 -9.02
CA ASN A 482 -8.12 -17.97 -10.33
C ASN A 482 -6.72 -18.60 -10.48
N VAL A 483 -5.69 -18.12 -9.74
CA VAL A 483 -4.36 -18.74 -9.76
C VAL A 483 -4.36 -20.21 -9.28
N ALA A 484 -5.34 -20.62 -8.47
CA ALA A 484 -5.53 -22.00 -8.07
C ALA A 484 -5.86 -22.91 -9.29
N GLY A 485 -6.75 -22.45 -10.17
CA GLY A 485 -7.04 -23.13 -11.44
C GLY A 485 -5.82 -23.19 -12.37
N VAL A 486 -5.01 -22.13 -12.40
CA VAL A 486 -3.73 -22.14 -13.14
C VAL A 486 -2.77 -23.19 -12.59
N TYR A 487 -2.66 -23.33 -11.26
CA TYR A 487 -1.84 -24.38 -10.66
C TYR A 487 -2.34 -25.79 -10.97
N LEU A 488 -3.67 -26.01 -11.06
CA LEU A 488 -4.24 -27.28 -11.51
C LEU A 488 -3.80 -27.61 -12.95
N GLN A 489 -3.91 -26.66 -13.87
CA GLN A 489 -3.45 -26.83 -15.26
C GLN A 489 -1.94 -27.14 -15.32
N LEU A 490 -1.13 -26.48 -14.49
CA LEU A 490 0.30 -26.77 -14.40
C LEU A 490 0.61 -28.17 -13.86
N LEU A 491 -0.22 -28.70 -12.94
CA LEU A 491 -0.09 -30.09 -12.46
C LEU A 491 -0.47 -31.10 -13.55
N GLU A 492 -1.53 -30.83 -14.31
CA GLU A 492 -1.95 -31.65 -15.45
C GLU A 492 -0.86 -31.71 -16.52
N ALA A 493 -0.26 -30.56 -16.86
CA ALA A 493 0.87 -30.50 -17.79
C ALA A 493 2.08 -31.31 -17.29
N GLN A 494 2.38 -31.25 -15.98
CA GLN A 494 3.45 -32.07 -15.40
C GLN A 494 3.14 -33.58 -15.45
N GLU A 495 1.87 -33.96 -15.28
CA GLU A 495 1.43 -35.36 -15.40
C GLU A 495 1.59 -35.88 -16.83
N ALA A 496 1.17 -35.10 -17.83
CA ALA A 496 1.33 -35.44 -19.24
C ALA A 496 2.80 -35.63 -19.62
N ILE A 497 3.68 -34.70 -19.21
CA ILE A 497 5.13 -34.80 -19.45
C ILE A 497 5.71 -36.06 -18.81
N HIS A 498 5.26 -36.46 -17.61
CA HIS A 498 5.75 -37.66 -16.94
C HIS A 498 5.24 -38.95 -17.59
N LEU A 499 4.03 -38.94 -18.14
CA LEU A 499 3.43 -40.06 -18.85
C LEU A 499 3.89 -40.17 -20.32
N GLY A 500 4.64 -39.18 -20.84
CA GLY A 500 5.13 -39.16 -22.21
C GLY A 500 4.04 -38.91 -23.26
N ILE A 501 2.97 -38.20 -22.86
CA ILE A 501 1.81 -37.87 -23.71
C ILE A 501 2.01 -36.49 -24.35
#